data_AF-A0A3N6S4V8-F1
#
_entry.id   AF-A0A3N6S4V8-F1
#
_cell.length_a   1.000
_cell.length_b   1.000
_cell.length_c   1.000
_cell.angle_alpha   90.00
_cell.angle_beta   90.00
_cell.angle_gamma   90.00
#
_symmetry.space_group_name_H-M   'P 1'
#
loop_
_entity.id
_entity.type
_entity.pdbx_description
1 polymer ?
#
loop_
_entity_poly.entity_id
_entity_poly.type
_entity_poly.pdbx_seq_one_letter_code
_entity_poly.pdbx_strand_id
1 'polypeptide(L)'
;MYVTRTLSDYRTNRKAPEGRNSGVLIIQDKESKPTCCLGFCYAPGLKGLPFPQNVKLTVKYNITVNSVTTTYRDPVAFIPVLDLMLRSNCYYAIKRSGKHSGYGLESEKVNFLNCFNHVTITRI
;
A
#
# COMPACT_ATOMS: atom_id res chain seq x y z
N MET A 1 -15.68 3.82 13.79
CA MET A 1 -16.13 2.65 12.99
C MET A 1 -15.40 2.66 11.65
N TYR A 2 -14.87 1.51 11.23
CA TYR A 2 -14.20 1.38 9.93
C TYR A 2 -15.17 0.83 8.90
N VAL A 3 -15.12 1.39 7.69
CA VAL A 3 -15.83 0.85 6.54
C VAL A 3 -14.83 0.37 5.51
N THR A 4 -15.14 -0.73 4.84
CA THR A 4 -14.36 -1.20 3.71
C THR A 4 -14.92 -0.63 2.43
N ARG A 5 -14.07 -0.08 1.55
CA ARG A 5 -14.42 0.37 0.21
C ARG A 5 -13.50 -0.22 -0.83
N THR A 6 -14.02 -0.41 -2.04
CA THR A 6 -13.17 -0.75 -3.18
C THR A 6 -12.38 0.48 -3.63
N LEU A 7 -11.23 0.25 -4.24
CA LEU A 7 -10.37 1.33 -4.75
C LEU A 7 -11.05 2.05 -5.93
N SER A 8 -11.85 1.34 -6.75
CA SER A 8 -12.67 1.98 -7.79
C SER A 8 -13.70 2.94 -7.20
N ASP A 9 -14.49 2.50 -6.21
CA ASP A 9 -15.51 3.33 -5.55
C ASP A 9 -14.89 4.52 -4.82
N TYR A 10 -13.80 4.31 -4.08
CA TYR A 10 -13.11 5.39 -3.35
C TYR A 10 -12.56 6.49 -4.28
N ARG A 11 -12.10 6.12 -5.48
CA ARG A 11 -11.59 7.11 -6.46
C ARG A 11 -12.69 8.05 -6.94
N THR A 12 -13.91 7.54 -7.09
CA THR A 12 -15.09 8.31 -7.48
C THR A 12 -15.69 9.07 -6.30
N ASN A 13 -15.71 8.45 -5.11
CA ASN A 13 -16.31 8.98 -3.91
C ASN A 13 -15.37 8.85 -2.70
N ARG A 14 -14.66 9.94 -2.40
CA ARG A 14 -13.68 10.02 -1.31
C ARG A 14 -14.30 10.29 0.08
N LYS A 15 -15.62 10.14 0.24
CA LYS A 15 -16.29 10.36 1.54
C LYS A 15 -15.82 9.33 2.56
N ALA A 16 -15.24 9.83 3.65
CA ALA A 16 -14.91 9.02 4.82
C ALA A 16 -16.06 9.03 5.83
N PRO A 17 -16.21 8.01 6.68
CA PRO A 17 -17.16 8.05 7.79
C PRO A 17 -16.74 9.14 8.78
N GLU A 18 -17.70 9.95 9.19
CA GLU A 18 -17.49 10.96 10.23
C GLU A 18 -17.50 10.30 11.62
N GLY A 19 -16.64 10.80 12.51
CA GLY A 19 -16.52 10.29 13.87
C GLY A 19 -15.06 10.18 14.34
N ARG A 20 -14.90 10.02 15.65
CA ARG A 20 -13.60 9.69 16.24
C ARG A 20 -13.28 8.22 15.98
N ASN A 21 -12.02 7.91 15.66
CA ASN A 21 -11.55 6.55 15.35
C ASN A 21 -12.40 5.87 14.25
N SER A 22 -12.83 6.66 13.25
CA SER A 22 -13.47 6.17 12.04
C SER A 22 -12.58 6.38 10.83
N GLY A 23 -12.68 5.48 9.86
CA GLY A 23 -11.83 5.50 8.69
C GLY A 23 -12.31 4.54 7.61
N VAL A 24 -11.58 4.53 6.51
CA VAL A 24 -11.85 3.68 5.34
C VAL A 24 -10.68 2.73 5.16
N LEU A 25 -10.98 1.44 5.11
CA LEU A 25 -10.06 0.44 4.60
C LEU A 25 -10.33 0.25 3.11
N ILE A 26 -9.28 0.21 2.32
CA ILE A 26 -9.33 0.18 0.87
C ILE A 26 -8.94 -1.21 0.38
N ILE A 27 -9.78 -1.81 -0.44
CA ILE A 27 -9.48 -3.07 -1.12
C ILE A 27 -9.36 -2.84 -2.62
N GLN A 28 -8.35 -3.42 -3.24
CA GLN A 28 -8.24 -3.42 -4.69
C GLN A 28 -9.20 -4.46 -5.26
N ASP A 29 -10.20 -3.98 -5.97
CA ASP A 29 -11.12 -4.74 -6.81
C ASP A 29 -10.50 -5.02 -8.21
N LYS A 30 -11.23 -5.73 -9.08
CA LYS A 30 -10.74 -6.11 -10.41
C LYS A 30 -10.59 -4.92 -11.35
N GLU A 31 -11.49 -3.94 -11.27
CA GLU A 31 -11.56 -2.77 -12.15
C GLU A 31 -10.44 -1.77 -11.83
N SER A 32 -10.08 -1.66 -10.55
CA SER A 32 -8.98 -0.79 -10.11
C SER A 32 -7.58 -1.41 -10.27
N LYS A 33 -7.47 -2.60 -10.87
CA LYS A 33 -6.18 -3.19 -11.22
C LYS A 33 -5.52 -2.34 -12.31
N PRO A 34 -4.30 -1.84 -12.08
CA PRO A 34 -3.61 -1.03 -13.07
C PRO A 34 -3.30 -1.91 -14.29
N THR A 35 -3.56 -1.37 -15.47
CA THR A 35 -3.28 -2.05 -16.74
C THR A 35 -2.09 -1.40 -17.45
N CYS A 36 -1.39 -2.19 -18.26
CA CYS A 36 -0.37 -1.76 -19.21
C CYS A 36 -0.69 -2.33 -20.60
N CYS A 37 0.16 -2.06 -21.59
CA CYS A 37 -0.01 -2.55 -22.96
C CYS A 37 -1.42 -2.23 -23.51
N LEU A 38 -1.85 -0.96 -23.48
CA LEU A 38 -3.18 -0.53 -23.95
C LEU A 38 -4.38 -1.25 -23.31
N GLY A 39 -4.22 -1.80 -22.10
CA GLY A 39 -5.29 -2.50 -21.38
C GLY A 39 -5.22 -4.02 -21.43
N PHE A 40 -4.29 -4.60 -22.21
CA PHE A 40 -4.20 -6.04 -22.40
C PHE A 40 -3.45 -6.78 -21.29
N CYS A 41 -2.64 -6.08 -20.50
CA CYS A 41 -1.83 -6.67 -19.44
C CYS A 41 -2.06 -5.95 -18.12
N TYR A 42 -1.80 -6.62 -16.99
CA TYR A 42 -1.78 -5.96 -15.69
C TYR A 42 -0.41 -5.33 -15.45
N ALA A 43 -0.39 -4.07 -15.03
CA ALA A 43 0.83 -3.38 -14.67
C ALA A 43 1.33 -3.84 -13.28
N PRO A 44 2.64 -4.04 -13.09
CA PRO A 44 3.22 -4.51 -11.83
C PRO A 44 3.31 -3.43 -10.74
N GLY A 45 2.67 -2.26 -10.90
CA GLY A 45 2.84 -1.12 -9.99
C GLY A 45 1.52 -0.54 -9.52
N LEU A 46 1.40 -0.24 -8.23
CA LEU A 46 0.32 0.61 -7.75
C LEU A 46 0.67 2.07 -8.05
N LYS A 47 -0.29 2.78 -8.64
CA LYS A 47 -0.19 4.23 -8.84
C LYS A 47 -1.10 4.95 -7.86
N GLY A 48 -0.48 5.80 -7.05
CA GLY A 48 -1.16 6.72 -6.15
C GLY A 48 -1.61 6.12 -4.84
N LEU A 49 -2.30 6.96 -4.08
CA LEU A 49 -2.86 6.70 -2.76
C LEU A 49 -4.39 6.65 -2.86
N PRO A 50 -5.06 6.01 -1.89
CA PRO A 50 -4.53 5.25 -0.76
C PRO A 50 -4.02 3.85 -1.16
N PHE A 51 -3.20 3.23 -0.32
CA PHE A 51 -2.74 1.85 -0.56
C PHE A 51 -3.82 0.84 -0.17
N PRO A 52 -4.10 -0.18 -1.00
CA PRO A 52 -5.06 -1.22 -0.68
C PRO A 52 -4.49 -2.25 0.31
N GLN A 53 -5.30 -2.66 1.28
CA GLN A 53 -4.91 -3.58 2.36
C GLN A 53 -4.93 -5.06 1.93
N ASN A 54 -5.66 -5.42 0.88
CA ASN A 54 -5.81 -6.79 0.39
C ASN A 54 -4.76 -7.18 -0.68
N VAL A 55 -3.70 -6.39 -0.86
CA VAL A 55 -2.68 -6.61 -1.90
C VAL A 55 -1.32 -6.87 -1.25
N LYS A 56 -0.55 -7.80 -1.81
CA LYS A 56 0.86 -7.97 -1.48
C LYS A 56 1.66 -6.84 -2.12
N LEU A 57 2.21 -5.94 -1.29
CA LEU A 57 2.98 -4.78 -1.76
C LEU A 57 4.46 -4.99 -1.51
N THR A 58 5.28 -4.36 -2.35
CA THR A 58 6.73 -4.38 -2.24
C THR A 58 7.26 -2.97 -2.46
N VAL A 59 7.98 -2.48 -1.47
CA VAL A 59 8.70 -1.22 -1.57
C VAL A 59 10.01 -1.51 -2.29
N LYS A 60 10.21 -0.81 -3.42
CA LYS A 60 11.46 -0.84 -4.18
C LYS A 60 12.24 0.43 -3.87
N TYR A 61 13.47 0.30 -3.41
CA TYR A 61 14.37 1.42 -3.18
C TYR A 61 15.78 1.08 -3.66
N ASN A 62 16.54 2.09 -4.04
CA ASN A 62 17.91 1.94 -4.49
C ASN A 62 18.85 2.55 -3.45
N ILE A 63 19.92 1.83 -3.13
CA ILE A 63 21.04 2.38 -2.37
C ILE A 63 22.23 2.42 -3.32
N THR A 64 22.88 3.59 -3.42
CA THR A 64 24.09 3.77 -4.21
C THR A 64 25.27 3.97 -3.28
N VAL A 65 26.28 3.09 -3.36
CA VAL A 65 27.53 3.18 -2.60
C VAL A 65 28.68 3.01 -3.58
N ASN A 66 29.65 3.92 -3.56
CA ASN A 66 30.83 3.90 -4.44
C ASN A 66 30.47 3.69 -5.93
N SER A 67 29.47 4.42 -6.41
CA SER A 67 28.94 4.33 -7.79
C SER A 67 28.27 2.99 -8.16
N VAL A 68 28.18 2.03 -7.23
CA VAL A 68 27.42 0.80 -7.40
C VAL A 68 26.01 1.02 -6.84
N THR A 69 24.99 0.81 -7.68
CA THR A 69 23.59 0.93 -7.27
C THR A 69 23.00 -0.46 -7.05
N THR A 70 22.55 -0.73 -5.82
CA THR A 70 21.85 -1.96 -5.46
C THR A 70 20.36 -1.66 -5.27
N THR A 71 19.52 -2.42 -5.97
CA THR A 71 18.07 -2.35 -5.81
C THR A 71 17.62 -3.34 -4.75
N TYR A 72 16.93 -2.84 -3.74
CA TYR A 72 16.29 -3.63 -2.69
C TYR A 72 14.78 -3.71 -2.90
N ARG A 73 14.19 -4.80 -2.43
CA ARG A 73 12.76 -5.08 -2.53
C ARG A 73 12.27 -5.69 -1.23
N ASP A 74 11.51 -4.90 -0.48
CA ASP A 74 10.95 -5.34 0.80
C ASP A 74 9.44 -5.55 0.66
N PRO A 75 8.92 -6.76 0.94
CA PRO A 75 7.48 -6.96 1.00
C PRO A 75 6.94 -6.27 2.25
N VAL A 76 5.90 -5.44 2.09
CA VAL A 76 5.38 -4.57 3.13
C VAL A 76 3.86 -4.64 3.18
N ALA A 77 3.29 -4.59 4.39
CA ALA A 77 1.88 -4.28 4.61
C ALA A 77 1.74 -2.82 5.04
N PHE A 78 0.79 -2.09 4.46
CA PHE A 78 0.46 -0.73 4.87
C PHE A 78 -0.88 -0.70 5.59
N ILE A 79 -0.85 -0.35 6.88
CA ILE A 79 -2.04 -0.19 7.71
C ILE A 79 -2.25 1.32 7.93
N PRO A 80 -3.39 1.90 7.49
CA PRO A 80 -3.65 3.31 7.70
C PRO A 80 -3.69 3.60 9.21
N VAL A 81 -3.13 4.75 9.60
CA VAL A 81 -3.13 5.15 11.01
C VAL A 81 -4.56 5.46 11.44
N LEU A 82 -4.97 4.89 12.58
CA LEU A 82 -6.38 4.81 12.96
C LEU A 82 -6.96 6.14 13.49
N ASP A 83 -6.10 7.02 14.00
CA ASP A 83 -6.53 8.27 14.69
C ASP A 83 -6.19 9.53 13.88
N LEU A 84 -5.42 9.38 12.80
CA LEU A 84 -5.07 10.46 11.89
C LEU A 84 -6.03 10.37 10.70
N MET A 85 -6.95 11.33 10.60
CA MET A 85 -7.89 11.46 9.49
C MET A 85 -7.20 11.14 8.16
N LEU A 86 -7.89 10.40 7.27
CA LEU A 86 -7.46 9.98 5.92
C LEU A 86 -6.82 11.08 5.06
N ARG A 87 -6.94 12.35 5.45
CA ARG A 87 -6.24 13.48 4.84
C ARG A 87 -4.72 13.38 4.89
N SER A 88 -4.17 12.66 5.85
CA SER A 88 -2.73 12.66 6.11
C SER A 88 -1.95 11.58 5.35
N ASN A 89 -2.62 10.64 4.68
CA ASN A 89 -1.99 9.51 3.97
C ASN A 89 -0.88 8.83 4.77
N CYS A 90 -1.06 8.74 6.10
CA CYS A 90 -0.10 8.14 7.00
C CYS A 90 -0.42 6.66 7.22
N TYR A 91 0.62 5.83 7.16
CA TYR A 91 0.52 4.38 7.33
C TYR A 91 1.60 3.90 8.29
N TYR A 92 1.25 2.88 9.06
CA TYR A 92 2.23 1.95 9.58
C TYR A 92 2.69 1.04 8.44
N ALA A 93 3.98 1.10 8.12
CA ALA A 93 4.63 0.16 7.23
C ALA A 93 5.14 -1.02 8.05
N ILE A 94 4.70 -2.24 7.73
CA ILE A 94 5.15 -3.47 8.39
C ILE A 94 5.91 -4.30 7.36
N LYS A 95 7.23 -4.39 7.53
CA LYS A 95 8.06 -5.29 6.72
C LYS A 95 7.67 -6.73 7.02
N ARG A 96 7.40 -7.50 5.96
CA ARG A 96 7.17 -8.94 6.05
C ARG A 96 8.52 -9.62 5.83
N SER A 97 8.90 -10.52 6.73
CA SER A 97 10.12 -11.32 6.57
C SER A 97 9.71 -12.78 6.40
N GLY A 98 10.44 -13.56 5.59
CA GLY A 98 10.20 -15.00 5.47
C GLY A 98 9.98 -15.51 4.04
N LYS A 99 10.43 -16.76 3.84
CA LYS A 99 10.43 -17.46 2.54
C LYS A 99 9.05 -18.03 2.17
N HIS A 100 8.11 -18.11 3.12
CA HIS A 100 6.82 -18.78 2.97
C HIS A 100 5.66 -17.76 3.04
N SER A 101 5.43 -17.04 1.95
CA SER A 101 4.34 -16.03 1.86
C SER A 101 2.91 -16.62 1.76
N GLY A 102 2.71 -17.84 2.28
CA GLY A 102 1.48 -18.63 2.18
C GLY A 102 0.56 -18.51 3.39
N TYR A 103 1.04 -18.77 4.61
CA TYR A 103 0.12 -19.01 5.74
C TYR A 103 0.63 -18.58 7.14
N GLY A 104 1.74 -17.86 7.26
CA GLY A 104 2.24 -17.38 8.56
C GLY A 104 2.94 -16.04 8.44
N LEU A 105 2.48 -15.05 9.21
CA LEU A 105 3.16 -13.76 9.37
C LEU A 105 4.33 -13.93 10.34
N GLU A 106 5.49 -14.35 9.86
CA GLU A 106 6.73 -13.93 10.53
C GLU A 106 6.96 -12.46 10.17
N SER A 107 6.80 -11.60 11.16
CA SER A 107 6.96 -10.16 10.99
C SER A 107 8.06 -9.67 11.90
N GLU A 108 9.16 -9.20 11.32
CA GLU A 108 9.99 -8.23 12.01
C GLU A 108 9.20 -6.92 12.01
N LYS A 109 8.58 -6.62 13.16
CA LYS A 109 7.85 -5.37 13.35
C LYS A 109 8.84 -4.21 13.36
N VAL A 110 9.14 -3.70 12.19
CA VAL A 110 9.78 -2.38 12.05
C VAL A 110 8.67 -1.39 11.73
N ASN A 111 8.10 -0.78 12.78
CA ASN A 111 6.99 0.16 12.65
C ASN A 111 7.53 1.55 12.30
N PHE A 112 7.53 1.89 11.01
CA PHE A 112 7.73 3.28 10.60
C PHE A 112 6.36 3.92 10.30
N LEU A 113 6.10 5.05 10.96
CA LEU A 113 5.02 5.96 10.57
C LEU A 113 5.50 6.74 9.36
N ASN A 114 4.90 6.48 8.19
CA ASN A 114 5.22 7.22 6.97
C ASN A 114 3.97 7.89 6.41
N CYS A 115 4.06 9.20 6.19
CA CYS A 115 3.04 10.00 5.54
C CYS A 115 3.46 10.25 4.10
N PHE A 116 2.67 9.75 3.16
CA PHE A 116 3.04 9.72 1.75
C PHE A 116 2.31 10.82 0.97
N ASN A 117 3.06 11.68 0.28
CA ASN A 117 2.51 12.71 -0.59
C ASN A 117 2.64 12.35 -2.09
N HIS A 118 3.68 11.61 -2.48
CA HIS A 118 3.86 11.02 -3.81
C HIS A 118 4.76 9.78 -3.67
N VAL A 119 4.26 8.59 -4.05
CA VAL A 119 5.06 7.35 -3.93
C VAL A 119 4.79 6.39 -5.08
N THR A 120 5.88 5.77 -5.56
CA THR A 120 5.86 4.64 -6.47
C THR A 120 6.04 3.35 -5.66
N ILE A 121 4.96 2.56 -5.50
CA ILE A 121 5.02 1.22 -4.87
C ILE A 121 4.76 0.16 -5.93
N THR A 122 5.60 -0.86 -5.95
CA THR A 122 5.47 -2.00 -6.88
C THR A 122 4.75 -3.18 -6.24
N ARG A 123 3.96 -3.89 -7.03
CA ARG A 123 3.26 -5.14 -6.69
C ARG A 123 4.09 -6.31 -7.26
N ILE A 124 4.12 -7.44 -6.56
CA ILE A 124 4.67 -8.71 -7.08
C ILE A 124 3.54 -9.47 -7.78
#